data_AF-A0A1W9I3K2-F1
#
_entry.id   AF-A0A1W9I3K2-F1
#
_cell.length_a   1.000
_cell.length_b   1.000
_cell.length_c   1.000
_cell.angle_alpha   90.00
_cell.angle_beta   90.00
_cell.angle_gamma   90.00
#
_symmetry.space_group_name_H-M   'P 1'
#
loop_
_entity.id
_entity.type
_entity.pdbx_description
1 polymer ?
#
loop_
_entity_poly.entity_id
_entity_poly.type
_entity_poly.pdbx_seq_one_letter_code
_entity_poly.pdbx_strand_id
1 'polypeptide(L)'
;MSQSQLVKDLKSDHAKLVAVLTKVKELGPTAEGLKLLTTAKAALLAHLGKEDAKLYPELVAAAETDPKVKTTLSIFGKDMDKISKAALDFFAKYEKGVDTTFEFSRDFGGLLGTLATRIRKEEEQLYPLYDAVVAKKAA
;
A
#
# COMPACT_ATOMS: atom_id res chain seq x y z
N MET A 1 16.89 14.68 7.12
CA MET A 1 15.47 15.06 7.26
C MET A 1 14.85 14.15 8.31
N SER A 2 14.15 14.70 9.31
CA SER A 2 13.38 13.89 10.27
C SER A 2 12.10 13.40 9.60
N GLN A 3 11.70 12.13 9.78
CA GLN A 3 10.45 11.61 9.21
C GLN A 3 9.24 12.22 9.94
N SER A 4 8.23 12.64 9.17
CA SER A 4 6.95 13.11 9.70
C SER A 4 6.21 12.01 10.47
N GLN A 5 5.30 12.40 11.36
CA GLN A 5 4.48 11.42 12.08
C GLN A 5 3.62 10.57 11.12
N LEU A 6 3.08 11.18 10.06
CA LEU A 6 2.30 10.47 9.05
C LEU A 6 3.10 9.35 8.38
N VAL A 7 4.35 9.62 7.98
CA VAL A 7 5.22 8.60 7.35
C VAL A 7 5.51 7.45 8.32
N LYS A 8 5.74 7.75 9.61
CA LYS A 8 5.93 6.71 10.63
C LYS A 8 4.69 5.83 10.79
N ASP A 9 3.50 6.43 10.78
CA ASP A 9 2.23 5.71 10.89
C ASP A 9 2.00 4.80 9.68
N LEU A 10 2.25 5.30 8.47
CA LEU A 10 2.11 4.53 7.22
C LEU A 10 3.09 3.34 7.16
N LYS A 11 4.34 3.52 7.58
CA LYS A 11 5.31 2.41 7.72
C LYS A 11 4.88 1.40 8.78
N SER A 12 4.26 1.85 9.86
CA SER A 12 3.68 0.95 10.86
C SER A 12 2.54 0.11 10.26
N ASP A 13 1.70 0.70 9.41
CA ASP A 13 0.64 -0.02 8.71
C ASP A 13 1.22 -1.07 7.74
N HIS A 14 2.29 -0.74 6.99
CA HIS A 14 3.02 -1.71 6.17
C HIS A 14 3.52 -2.90 6.98
N ALA A 15 4.19 -2.65 8.11
CA ALA A 15 4.71 -3.72 8.96
C ALA A 15 3.61 -4.65 9.48
N LYS A 16 2.46 -4.09 9.88
CA LYS A 16 1.28 -4.87 10.30
C LYS A 16 0.70 -5.69 9.15
N LEU A 17 0.55 -5.09 7.97
CA LEU A 17 0.04 -5.78 6.78
C LEU A 17 0.93 -6.96 6.40
N VAL A 18 2.25 -6.75 6.34
CA VAL A 18 3.24 -7.81 6.08
C VAL A 18 3.15 -8.92 7.12
N ALA A 19 3.05 -8.58 8.41
CA ALA A 19 2.94 -9.57 9.48
C ALA A 19 1.69 -10.45 9.34
N VAL A 20 0.54 -9.86 8.98
CA VAL A 20 -0.70 -10.62 8.75
C VAL A 20 -0.55 -11.53 7.52
N LEU A 21 -0.01 -11.01 6.42
CA LEU A 21 0.17 -11.80 5.19
C LEU A 21 1.18 -12.94 5.36
N THR A 22 2.21 -12.77 6.19
CA THR A 22 3.11 -13.87 6.54
C THR A 22 2.36 -15.01 7.22
N LYS A 23 1.44 -14.72 8.15
CA LYS A 23 0.60 -15.75 8.77
C LYS A 23 -0.33 -16.42 7.77
N VAL A 24 -0.92 -15.66 6.84
CA VAL A 24 -1.72 -16.24 5.74
C VAL A 24 -0.87 -17.19 4.89
N LYS A 25 0.39 -16.83 4.62
CA LYS A 25 1.34 -17.69 3.88
C LYS A 25 1.58 -19.02 4.58
N GLU A 26 1.73 -19.00 5.90
CA GLU A 26 1.98 -20.19 6.73
C GLU A 26 0.74 -21.09 6.82
N LEU A 27 -0.44 -20.49 6.97
CA LEU A 27 -1.71 -21.19 7.16
C LEU A 27 -2.36 -21.64 5.84
N GLY A 28 -1.99 -21.02 4.71
CA GLY A 28 -2.64 -21.25 3.43
C GLY A 28 -4.14 -20.89 3.43
N PRO A 29 -4.93 -21.41 2.48
CA PRO A 29 -6.36 -21.11 2.34
C PRO A 29 -7.24 -21.88 3.34
N THR A 30 -6.79 -22.04 4.58
CA THR A 30 -7.61 -22.58 5.68
C THR A 30 -8.64 -21.54 6.14
N ALA A 31 -9.65 -21.95 6.92
CA ALA A 31 -10.64 -21.00 7.46
C ALA A 31 -9.98 -19.86 8.27
N GLU A 32 -8.94 -20.17 9.04
CA GLU A 32 -8.16 -19.17 9.78
C GLU A 32 -7.34 -18.27 8.83
N GLY A 33 -6.69 -18.86 7.83
CA GLY A 33 -5.97 -18.12 6.79
C GLY A 33 -6.86 -17.14 6.02
N LEU A 34 -8.07 -17.55 5.63
CA LEU A 34 -9.04 -16.69 4.95
C LEU A 34 -9.59 -15.58 5.84
N LYS A 35 -9.78 -15.85 7.14
CA LYS A 35 -10.12 -14.80 8.12
C LYS A 35 -9.00 -13.77 8.24
N LEU A 36 -7.74 -14.21 8.32
CA LEU A 36 -6.59 -13.31 8.32
C LEU A 36 -6.44 -12.56 6.99
N LEU A 37 -6.79 -13.17 5.88
CA LEU A 37 -6.81 -12.51 4.58
C LEU A 37 -7.84 -11.38 4.53
N THR A 38 -8.99 -11.55 5.16
CA THR A 38 -9.99 -10.48 5.33
C THR A 38 -9.44 -9.35 6.20
N THR A 39 -8.73 -9.67 7.28
CA THR A 39 -8.01 -8.67 8.09
C THR A 39 -6.95 -7.91 7.28
N ALA A 40 -6.20 -8.60 6.41
CA ALA A 40 -5.23 -7.97 5.53
C ALA A 40 -5.90 -7.02 4.52
N LYS A 41 -7.04 -7.42 3.93
CA LYS A 41 -7.86 -6.54 3.06
C LYS A 41 -8.26 -5.26 3.79
N ALA A 42 -8.79 -5.38 5.00
CA ALA A 42 -9.20 -4.23 5.81
C ALA A 42 -8.01 -3.31 6.16
N ALA A 43 -6.86 -3.90 6.52
CA ALA A 43 -5.64 -3.14 6.80
C ALA A 43 -5.14 -2.38 5.56
N LEU A 44 -5.15 -3.02 4.38
CA LEU A 44 -4.79 -2.36 3.12
C LEU A 44 -5.74 -1.20 2.79
N LEU A 45 -7.05 -1.40 2.91
CA LEU A 45 -8.04 -0.34 2.65
C LEU A 45 -7.87 0.85 3.61
N ALA A 46 -7.62 0.59 4.89
CA ALA A 46 -7.35 1.63 5.88
C ALA A 46 -6.05 2.40 5.57
N HIS A 47 -5.01 1.70 5.11
CA HIS A 47 -3.76 2.29 4.65
C HIS A 47 -3.98 3.22 3.45
N LEU A 48 -4.63 2.72 2.39
CA LEU A 48 -4.97 3.50 1.19
C LEU A 48 -5.77 4.75 1.55
N GLY A 49 -6.82 4.60 2.37
CA GLY A 49 -7.64 5.72 2.81
C GLY A 49 -6.86 6.78 3.60
N LYS A 50 -5.81 6.39 4.34
CA LYS A 50 -4.94 7.34 5.05
C LYS A 50 -4.09 8.14 4.07
N GLU A 51 -3.58 7.51 3.02
CA GLU A 51 -2.84 8.22 1.97
C GLU A 51 -3.73 9.21 1.22
N ASP A 52 -4.90 8.75 0.77
CA ASP A 52 -5.87 9.57 0.03
C ASP A 52 -6.33 10.78 0.84
N ALA A 53 -6.54 10.60 2.15
CA ALA A 53 -7.03 11.67 3.01
C ALA A 53 -5.94 12.65 3.47
N LYS A 54 -4.67 12.24 3.54
CA LYS A 54 -3.62 13.02 4.23
C LYS A 54 -2.35 13.24 3.41
N LEU A 55 -1.89 12.22 2.70
CA LEU A 55 -0.61 12.28 2.00
C LEU A 55 -0.76 12.92 0.62
N TYR A 56 -1.67 12.39 -0.20
CA TYR A 56 -1.86 12.88 -1.57
C TYR A 56 -2.31 14.34 -1.65
N PRO A 57 -3.22 14.85 -0.80
CA PRO A 57 -3.64 16.25 -0.85
C PRO A 57 -2.47 17.25 -0.68
N GLU A 58 -1.52 16.97 0.22
CA GLU A 58 -0.35 17.83 0.42
C GLU A 58 0.60 17.80 -0.78
N LEU A 59 0.79 16.62 -1.40
CA LEU A 59 1.61 16.50 -2.61
C LEU A 59 0.94 17.16 -3.83
N VAL A 60 -0.38 17.06 -3.95
CA VAL A 60 -1.15 17.74 -5.01
C VAL A 60 -1.04 19.25 -4.87
N ALA A 61 -1.21 19.79 -3.66
CA ALA A 61 -1.04 21.23 -3.41
C ALA A 61 0.38 21.70 -3.74
N ALA A 62 1.41 20.95 -3.37
CA ALA A 62 2.79 21.27 -3.72
C ALA A 62 3.05 21.18 -5.23
N ALA A 63 2.41 20.26 -5.95
CA ALA A 63 2.54 20.10 -7.39
C ALA A 63 1.99 21.30 -8.20
N GLU A 64 1.16 22.15 -7.61
CA GLU A 64 0.67 23.38 -8.26
C GLU A 64 1.81 24.39 -8.49
N THR A 65 2.84 24.38 -7.64
CA THR A 65 3.94 25.35 -7.67
C THR A 65 5.31 24.70 -7.87
N ASP A 66 5.42 23.38 -7.76
CA ASP A 66 6.65 22.63 -7.97
C ASP A 66 6.50 21.60 -9.13
N PRO A 67 7.03 21.91 -10.33
CA PRO A 67 6.97 21.02 -11.49
C PRO A 67 7.63 19.65 -11.27
N LYS A 68 8.62 19.55 -10.37
CA LYS A 68 9.26 18.27 -10.04
C LYS A 68 8.31 17.40 -9.25
N VAL A 69 7.65 17.96 -8.23
CA VAL A 69 6.60 17.25 -7.46
C VAL A 69 5.48 16.79 -8.40
N LYS A 70 5.02 17.66 -9.31
CA LYS A 70 3.98 17.33 -10.29
C LYS A 70 4.35 16.14 -11.19
N THR A 71 5.57 16.14 -11.71
CA THR A 71 6.05 15.06 -12.60
C THR A 71 6.14 13.74 -11.85
N THR A 72 6.72 13.75 -10.65
CA THR A 72 6.84 12.55 -9.81
C THR A 72 5.46 12.01 -9.45
N LEU A 73 4.53 12.88 -9.01
CA LEU A 73 3.19 12.48 -8.62
C LEU A 73 2.40 11.88 -9.79
N SER A 74 2.53 12.42 -11.00
CA SER A 74 1.86 11.87 -12.19
C SER A 74 2.36 10.47 -12.58
N ILE A 75 3.66 10.20 -12.43
CA ILE A 75 4.23 8.88 -12.74
C ILE A 75 3.82 7.90 -11.63
N PHE A 76 3.96 8.33 -10.39
CA PHE A 76 3.69 7.51 -9.21
C PHE A 76 2.22 7.12 -9.11
N GLY A 77 1.29 8.07 -9.28
CA GLY A 77 -0.15 7.83 -9.17
C GLY A 77 -0.64 6.75 -10.15
N LYS A 78 -0.24 6.82 -11.42
CA LYS A 78 -0.60 5.80 -12.43
C LYS A 78 -0.10 4.40 -12.07
N ASP A 79 1.09 4.31 -11.48
CA ASP A 79 1.65 3.04 -11.04
C ASP A 79 0.93 2.51 -9.79
N MET A 80 0.64 3.39 -8.82
CA MET A 80 -0.02 3.02 -7.58
C MET A 80 -1.47 2.61 -7.78
N ASP A 81 -2.21 3.25 -8.69
CA ASP A 81 -3.58 2.87 -9.03
C ASP A 81 -3.63 1.44 -9.57
N LYS A 82 -2.72 1.11 -10.49
CA LYS A 82 -2.62 -0.24 -11.07
C LYS A 82 -2.28 -1.29 -10.02
N ILE A 83 -1.31 -0.99 -9.15
CA ILE A 83 -0.85 -1.89 -8.08
C ILE A 83 -1.98 -2.10 -7.05
N SER A 84 -2.64 -1.04 -6.62
CA SER A 84 -3.74 -1.10 -5.65
C SER A 84 -4.92 -1.87 -6.23
N LYS A 85 -5.27 -1.62 -7.51
CA LYS A 85 -6.29 -2.38 -8.22
C LYS A 85 -5.96 -3.87 -8.27
N ALA A 86 -4.75 -4.25 -8.67
CA ALA A 86 -4.34 -5.66 -8.75
C ALA A 86 -4.42 -6.37 -7.39
N ALA A 87 -4.02 -5.68 -6.30
CA ALA A 87 -4.16 -6.21 -4.95
C ALA A 87 -5.62 -6.40 -4.53
N LEU A 88 -6.49 -5.42 -4.81
CA LEU A 88 -7.92 -5.50 -4.49
C LEU A 88 -8.65 -6.57 -5.32
N ASP A 89 -8.28 -6.72 -6.59
CA ASP A 89 -8.84 -7.76 -7.47
C ASP A 89 -8.50 -9.16 -6.94
N PHE A 90 -7.30 -9.37 -6.36
CA PHE A 90 -6.98 -10.61 -5.64
C PHE A 90 -7.93 -10.86 -4.46
N PHE A 91 -8.14 -9.86 -3.60
CA PHE A 91 -9.02 -10.02 -2.44
C PHE A 91 -10.48 -10.28 -2.86
N ALA A 92 -10.94 -9.62 -3.93
CA ALA A 92 -12.28 -9.83 -4.47
C ALA A 92 -12.46 -11.25 -5.03
N LYS A 93 -11.44 -11.78 -5.71
CA LYS A 93 -11.46 -13.15 -6.27
C LYS A 93 -11.73 -14.21 -5.20
N TYR A 94 -11.08 -14.09 -4.04
CA TYR A 94 -11.13 -15.12 -2.99
C TYR A 94 -12.13 -14.81 -1.85
N GLU A 95 -12.95 -13.77 -1.99
CA GLU A 95 -13.94 -13.35 -0.98
C GLU A 95 -15.01 -14.42 -0.70
N LYS A 96 -15.33 -15.23 -1.72
CA LYS A 96 -16.36 -16.28 -1.64
C LYS A 96 -15.79 -17.68 -1.34
N GLY A 97 -14.47 -17.80 -1.22
CA GLY A 97 -13.79 -19.08 -1.00
C GLY A 97 -12.67 -19.33 -2.00
N VAL A 98 -12.11 -20.54 -1.92
CA VAL A 98 -10.97 -20.98 -2.73
C VAL A 98 -11.34 -22.30 -3.40
N ASP A 99 -11.32 -22.31 -4.73
CA ASP A 99 -11.62 -23.52 -5.51
C ASP A 99 -10.46 -24.51 -5.48
N THR A 100 -9.22 -24.02 -5.67
CA THR A 100 -8.02 -24.86 -5.60
C THR A 100 -6.90 -24.17 -4.82
N THR A 101 -6.21 -24.95 -3.97
CA THR A 101 -5.05 -24.47 -3.20
C THR A 101 -3.90 -24.04 -4.09
N PHE A 102 -3.71 -24.70 -5.24
CA PHE A 102 -2.65 -24.36 -6.19
C PHE A 102 -2.85 -22.97 -6.80
N GLU A 103 -4.05 -22.68 -7.29
CA GLU A 103 -4.36 -21.37 -7.87
C GLU A 103 -4.24 -20.25 -6.84
N PHE A 104 -4.78 -20.49 -5.63
CA PHE A 104 -4.63 -19.56 -4.51
C PHE A 104 -3.16 -19.26 -4.22
N SER A 105 -2.32 -20.29 -4.14
CA SER A 105 -0.91 -20.12 -3.79
C SER A 105 -0.15 -19.32 -4.84
N ARG A 106 -0.42 -19.57 -6.12
CA ARG A 106 0.14 -18.80 -7.24
C ARG A 106 -0.27 -17.33 -7.15
N ASP A 107 -1.56 -17.08 -7.03
CA ASP A 107 -2.10 -15.72 -7.03
C ASP A 107 -1.69 -14.95 -5.76
N PHE A 108 -1.60 -15.64 -4.63
CA PHE A 108 -1.12 -15.06 -3.37
C PHE A 108 0.35 -14.66 -3.46
N GLY A 109 1.20 -15.45 -4.14
CA GLY A 109 2.56 -15.03 -4.48
C GLY A 109 2.58 -13.74 -5.32
N GLY A 110 1.65 -13.62 -6.26
CA GLY A 110 1.45 -12.40 -7.05
C GLY A 110 1.03 -11.18 -6.21
N LEU A 111 0.12 -11.37 -5.24
CA LEU A 111 -0.27 -10.33 -4.28
C LEU A 111 0.96 -9.85 -3.49
N LEU A 112 1.75 -10.77 -2.93
CA LEU A 112 2.94 -10.43 -2.15
C LEU A 112 3.93 -9.59 -2.96
N GLY A 113 4.19 -9.96 -4.22
CA GLY A 113 5.06 -9.18 -5.11
C GLY A 113 4.51 -7.79 -5.45
N THR A 114 3.20 -7.69 -5.66
CA THR A 114 2.50 -6.43 -5.92
C THR A 114 2.61 -5.48 -4.73
N LEU A 115 2.30 -5.96 -3.53
CA LEU A 115 2.38 -5.16 -2.31
C LEU A 115 3.83 -4.80 -1.93
N ALA A 116 4.78 -5.72 -2.09
CA ALA A 116 6.20 -5.42 -1.86
C ALA A 116 6.69 -4.29 -2.79
N THR A 117 6.25 -4.30 -4.05
CA THR A 117 6.57 -3.24 -5.01
C THR A 117 5.99 -1.89 -4.57
N ARG A 118 4.74 -1.89 -4.07
CA ARG A 118 4.07 -0.71 -3.52
C ARG A 118 4.86 -0.11 -2.35
N ILE A 119 5.09 -0.92 -1.33
CA ILE A 119 5.79 -0.54 -0.09
C ILE A 119 7.15 0.04 -0.41
N ARG A 120 7.92 -0.62 -1.28
CA ARG A 120 9.25 -0.15 -1.69
C ARG A 120 9.18 1.22 -2.35
N LYS A 121 8.30 1.37 -3.35
CA LYS A 121 8.14 2.64 -4.08
C LYS A 121 7.74 3.78 -3.14
N GLU A 122 6.86 3.52 -2.19
CA GLU A 122 6.43 4.52 -1.22
C GLU A 122 7.56 4.92 -0.28
N GLU A 123 8.20 3.95 0.35
CA GLU A 123 9.22 4.22 1.36
C GLU A 123 10.50 4.82 0.78
N GLU A 124 10.88 4.45 -0.45
CA GLU A 124 12.09 4.94 -1.11
C GLU A 124 11.87 6.25 -1.90
N GLN A 125 10.65 6.57 -2.31
CA GLN A 125 10.39 7.70 -3.22
C GLN A 125 9.29 8.64 -2.73
N LEU A 126 8.08 8.13 -2.46
CA LEU A 126 6.94 8.98 -2.13
C LEU A 126 7.06 9.62 -0.74
N TYR A 127 7.44 8.85 0.28
CA TYR A 127 7.57 9.35 1.65
C TYR A 127 8.71 10.36 1.80
N PRO A 128 9.91 10.18 1.20
CA PRO A 128 10.91 11.23 1.16
C PRO A 128 10.44 12.51 0.47
N LEU A 129 9.68 12.38 -0.64
CA LEU A 129 9.09 13.54 -1.32
C LEU A 129 8.11 14.29 -0.41
N TYR A 130 7.21 13.55 0.25
CA TYR A 130 6.26 14.12 1.20
C TYR A 130 6.96 14.82 2.37
N ASP A 131 7.93 14.18 3.02
CA ASP A 131 8.69 14.78 4.13
C ASP A 131 9.40 16.07 3.70
N ALA A 132 9.94 16.13 2.48
CA ALA A 132 10.55 17.35 1.94
C ALA A 132 9.53 18.47 1.70
N VAL A 133 8.35 18.13 1.16
CA VAL A 133 7.25 19.08 0.92
C VAL A 133 6.76 19.70 2.24
N VAL A 134 6.47 18.88 3.25
CA VAL A 134 5.96 19.40 4.53
C VAL A 134 7.03 20.15 5.32
N ALA A 135 8.30 19.75 5.23
CA ALA A 135 9.40 20.50 5.85
C ALA A 135 9.55 21.90 5.23
N LYS A 136 9.42 22.03 3.90
CA LYS A 136 9.46 23.32 3.21
C LYS A 136 8.28 24.22 3.58
N LYS A 137 7.10 23.65 3.81
CA LYS A 137 5.89 24.39 4.23
C LYS A 137 5.97 24.92 5.67
N ALA A 138 6.77 24.27 6.52
CA ALA A 138 6.95 24.64 7.93
C ALA A 138 8.13 25.61 8.17
N ALA A 139 8.93 25.89 7.14
CA ALA A 139 10.07 26.80 7.17
C ALA A 139 9.66 28.21 6.68
#